data_AF-A0A0N4XPG0-F1
#
_entry.id   AF-A0A0N4XPG0-F1
#
_cell.length_a   1.000
_cell.length_b   1.000
_cell.length_c   1.000
_cell.angle_alpha   90.00
_cell.angle_beta   90.00
_cell.angle_gamma   90.00
#
_symmetry.space_group_name_H-M   'P 1'
#
loop_
_entity.id
_entity.type
_entity.pdbx_description
1 polymer ?
#
loop_
_entity_poly.entity_id
_entity_poly.type
_entity_poly.pdbx_seq_one_letter_code
_entity_poly.pdbx_strand_id
1 'polypeptide(L)'
;FQILFGVLRLGFLTTYLSDPLVSGFTTGSAAHVMVSQLNKVIGVKLPRHEGAGMLVWMVRDLILSIPSTNLAALLISVVGILFLDLGRTYLNPRVKRFSPVPPPLELILVIIGVILSITLGLKENYGVAIVNTIPRGFPAPSLPNTSLVPHLISDGVAIAVICYMFVMSMGKLFAKKHKY
;
A
#
# COMPACT_ATOMS: atom_id res chain seq x y z
N PHE A 1 4.46 22.47 -2.85
CA PHE A 1 5.82 22.34 -2.29
C PHE A 1 6.85 21.84 -3.29
N GLN A 2 6.65 20.71 -3.98
CA GLN A 2 7.64 20.17 -4.94
C GLN A 2 8.06 21.16 -6.04
N ILE A 3 7.12 21.89 -6.66
CA ILE A 3 7.43 22.94 -7.65
C ILE A 3 8.30 24.04 -7.03
N LEU A 4 7.94 24.51 -5.84
CA LEU A 4 8.70 25.52 -5.09
C LEU A 4 10.12 25.02 -4.78
N PHE A 5 10.29 23.77 -4.37
CA PHE A 5 11.60 23.16 -4.11
C PHE A 5 12.46 23.06 -5.37
N GLY A 6 11.83 22.78 -6.52
CA GLY A 6 12.48 22.80 -7.83
C GLY A 6 12.98 24.19 -8.22
N VAL A 7 12.14 25.21 -8.06
CA VAL A 7 12.51 26.62 -8.33
C VAL A 7 13.63 27.08 -7.41
N LEU A 8 13.55 26.75 -6.12
CA LEU A 8 14.56 27.08 -5.12
C LEU A 8 15.84 26.22 -5.23
N ARG A 9 15.91 25.30 -6.20
CA ARG A 9 17.03 24.37 -6.41
C ARG A 9 17.46 23.66 -5.12
N LEU A 10 16.50 23.20 -4.31
CA LEU A 10 16.75 22.43 -3.08
C LEU A 10 17.28 21.00 -3.36
N GLY A 11 17.93 20.77 -4.51
CA GLY A 11 18.55 19.51 -4.85
C GLY A 11 19.64 19.10 -3.86
N PHE A 12 20.24 20.05 -3.14
CA PHE A 12 21.19 19.77 -2.06
C PHE A 12 20.60 18.89 -0.95
N LEU A 13 19.28 18.95 -0.73
CA LEU A 13 18.61 18.12 0.29
C LEU A 13 18.81 16.62 0.00
N THR A 14 18.96 16.22 -1.26
CA THR A 14 19.24 14.82 -1.62
C THR A 14 20.65 14.36 -1.26
N THR A 15 21.57 15.29 -1.01
CA THR A 15 22.92 14.98 -0.54
C THR A 15 22.93 14.74 0.97
N TYR A 16 21.99 15.35 1.70
CA TYR A 16 21.89 15.22 3.17
C TYR A 16 21.10 13.99 3.62
N LEU A 17 20.21 13.44 2.78
CA LEU A 17 19.53 12.18 3.09
C LEU A 17 20.32 10.99 2.51
N SER A 18 20.96 10.25 3.40
CA SER A 18 21.80 9.10 3.06
C SER A 18 20.99 7.85 2.72
N ASP A 19 21.55 6.92 1.93
CA ASP A 19 20.91 5.62 1.62
C ASP A 19 20.43 4.85 2.88
N PRO A 20 21.16 4.85 4.02
CA PRO A 20 20.67 4.26 5.26
C PRO A 20 19.38 4.88 5.81
N LEU A 21 19.20 6.20 5.67
CA LEU A 21 18.00 6.90 6.11
C LEU A 21 16.78 6.45 5.27
N VAL A 22 16.95 6.32 3.95
CA VAL A 22 15.92 5.83 3.04
C VAL A 22 15.54 4.39 3.37
N SER A 23 16.53 3.54 3.59
CA SER A 23 16.34 2.14 3.96
C SER A 23 15.59 1.99 5.29
N GLY A 24 16.00 2.75 6.32
CA GLY A 24 15.32 2.78 7.62
C GLY A 24 13.88 3.26 7.53
N PHE A 25 13.64 4.37 6.81
CA PHE A 25 12.29 4.88 6.58
C PHE A 25 11.40 3.89 5.82
N THR A 26 11.95 3.25 4.78
CA THR A 26 11.21 2.25 3.97
C THR A 26 10.87 1.02 4.81
N THR A 27 11.80 0.55 5.63
CA THR A 27 11.60 -0.61 6.51
C THR A 27 10.55 -0.30 7.59
N GLY A 28 10.64 0.86 8.25
CA GLY A 28 9.65 1.30 9.24
C GLY A 28 8.26 1.49 8.63
N SER A 29 8.19 2.08 7.43
CA SER A 29 6.94 2.22 6.68
C SER A 29 6.36 0.86 6.26
N ALA A 30 7.20 -0.09 5.85
CA ALA A 30 6.78 -1.44 5.51
C ALA A 30 6.21 -2.18 6.72
N ALA A 31 6.86 -2.08 7.89
CA ALA A 31 6.34 -2.64 9.14
C ALA A 31 4.98 -2.01 9.51
N HIS A 32 4.85 -0.69 9.37
CA HIS A 32 3.58 0.00 9.62
C HIS A 32 2.48 -0.47 8.67
N VAL A 33 2.76 -0.54 7.36
CA VAL A 33 1.81 -1.04 6.37
C VAL A 33 1.41 -2.48 6.70
N MET A 34 2.37 -3.35 7.02
CA MET A 34 2.10 -4.74 7.39
C MET A 34 1.09 -4.83 8.54
N VAL A 35 1.34 -4.14 9.67
CA VAL A 35 0.42 -4.11 10.82
C VAL A 35 -0.95 -3.57 10.41
N SER A 36 -1.00 -2.51 9.60
CA SER A 36 -2.25 -1.88 9.16
C SER A 36 -3.09 -2.73 8.19
N GLN A 37 -2.53 -3.78 7.59
CA GLN A 37 -3.28 -4.72 6.75
C GLN A 37 -3.74 -5.97 7.52
N LEU A 38 -3.12 -6.31 8.66
CA LEU A 38 -3.47 -7.50 9.42
C LEU A 38 -4.93 -7.51 9.87
N ASN A 39 -5.49 -6.35 10.20
CA ASN A 39 -6.92 -6.24 10.53
C ASN A 39 -7.83 -6.69 9.37
N LYS A 40 -7.46 -6.42 8.12
CA LYS A 40 -8.19 -6.86 6.92
C LYS A 40 -8.02 -8.36 6.67
N VAL A 41 -6.82 -8.90 6.92
CA VAL A 41 -6.54 -10.34 6.82
C VAL A 41 -7.42 -11.13 7.80
N ILE A 42 -7.55 -10.62 9.02
CA ILE A 42 -8.38 -11.21 10.09
C ILE A 42 -9.88 -10.89 9.89
N GLY A 43 -10.21 -9.90 9.07
CA GLY A 43 -11.59 -9.50 8.78
C GLY A 43 -12.26 -8.68 9.88
N VAL A 44 -11.48 -8.00 10.72
CA VAL A 44 -11.97 -7.18 11.84
C VAL A 44 -11.83 -5.68 11.55
N LYS A 45 -12.82 -4.90 11.99
CA LYS A 45 -12.77 -3.43 11.92
C LYS A 45 -12.14 -2.89 13.18
N LEU A 46 -10.93 -2.35 13.06
CA LEU A 46 -10.22 -1.70 14.18
C LEU A 46 -10.40 -0.18 14.13
N PRO A 47 -10.47 0.50 15.29
CA PRO A 47 -10.41 1.95 15.36
C PRO A 47 -9.08 2.47 14.81
N ARG A 48 -9.12 3.62 14.15
CA ARG A 48 -7.91 4.30 13.67
C ARG A 48 -7.32 5.12 14.81
N HIS A 49 -6.06 4.88 15.09
CA HIS A 49 -5.26 5.66 16.04
C HIS A 49 -4.40 6.66 15.27
N GLU A 50 -4.30 7.89 15.77
CA GLU A 50 -3.44 8.95 15.24
C GLU A 50 -2.43 9.37 16.31
N GLY A 51 -1.23 9.81 15.88
CA GLY A 51 -0.19 10.34 16.76
C GLY A 51 0.94 9.36 17.13
N ALA A 52 1.80 9.81 18.05
CA ALA A 52 3.00 9.07 18.45
C ALA A 52 2.64 7.75 19.17
N GLY A 53 3.31 6.66 18.79
CA GLY A 53 3.05 5.33 19.37
C GLY A 53 1.83 4.60 18.80
N MET A 54 1.17 5.14 17.77
CA MET A 54 -0.01 4.54 17.11
C MET A 54 0.15 3.05 16.73
N LEU A 55 1.38 2.62 16.38
CA LEU A 55 1.67 1.22 16.08
C LEU A 55 1.43 0.29 17.27
N VAL A 56 1.83 0.71 18.47
CA VAL A 56 1.67 -0.09 19.69
C VAL A 56 0.18 -0.26 20.02
N TRP A 57 -0.60 0.82 19.89
CA TRP A 57 -2.05 0.78 20.04
C TRP A 57 -2.72 -0.12 19.01
N MET A 58 -2.32 -0.02 17.74
CA MET A 58 -2.85 -0.85 16.66
C MET A 58 -2.55 -2.34 16.89
N VAL A 59 -1.34 -2.69 17.35
CA VAL A 59 -0.97 -4.07 17.70
C VAL A 59 -1.79 -4.56 18.90
N ARG A 60 -1.95 -3.74 19.94
CA ARG A 60 -2.79 -4.06 21.10
C ARG A 60 -4.22 -4.39 20.67
N ASP A 61 -4.83 -3.52 19.86
CA ASP A 61 -6.20 -3.72 19.40
C ASP A 61 -6.35 -4.95 18.50
N LEU A 62 -5.34 -5.21 17.67
CA LEU A 62 -5.29 -6.42 16.84
C LEU A 62 -5.31 -7.67 17.71
N ILE A 63 -4.49 -7.72 18.77
CA ILE A 63 -4.43 -8.85 19.71
C ILE A 63 -5.77 -9.02 20.44
N LEU A 64 -6.37 -7.94 20.91
CA LEU A 64 -7.66 -7.97 21.60
C LEU A 64 -8.81 -8.42 20.66
N SER A 65 -8.67 -8.20 19.35
CA SER A 65 -9.70 -8.53 18.37
C SER A 65 -9.54 -9.93 17.75
N ILE A 66 -8.51 -10.70 18.12
CA ILE A 66 -8.31 -12.09 17.67
C ILE A 66 -9.55 -12.98 17.91
N PRO A 67 -10.27 -12.89 19.04
CA PRO A 67 -11.48 -13.71 19.23
C PRO A 67 -12.63 -13.36 18.27
N SER A 68 -12.66 -12.12 17.77
CA SER A 68 -13.69 -11.64 16.82
C SER A 68 -13.34 -11.87 15.34
N THR A 69 -12.34 -12.70 15.07
CA THR A 69 -11.85 -13.01 13.72
C THR A 69 -12.94 -13.59 12.83
N ASN A 70 -13.03 -13.10 11.59
CA ASN A 70 -13.86 -13.72 10.57
C ASN A 70 -13.06 -14.82 9.87
N LEU A 71 -13.40 -16.08 10.17
CA LEU A 71 -12.72 -17.26 9.61
C LEU A 71 -12.76 -17.31 8.08
N ALA A 72 -13.85 -16.87 7.44
CA ALA A 72 -13.96 -16.84 5.99
C ALA A 72 -13.00 -15.81 5.38
N ALA A 73 -12.93 -14.61 5.96
CA ALA A 73 -11.99 -13.57 5.51
C ALA A 73 -10.52 -14.02 5.68
N LEU A 74 -10.22 -14.70 6.80
CA LEU A 74 -8.89 -15.24 7.06
C LEU A 74 -8.51 -16.33 6.05
N LEU A 75 -9.41 -17.27 5.77
CA LEU A 75 -9.19 -18.33 4.79
C LEU A 75 -8.94 -17.74 3.40
N ILE A 76 -9.78 -16.81 2.95
CA ILE A 76 -9.61 -16.13 1.65
C ILE A 76 -8.25 -15.42 1.58
N SER A 77 -7.86 -14.74 2.66
CA SER A 77 -6.58 -14.04 2.74
C SER A 77 -5.40 -14.99 2.67
N VAL A 78 -5.42 -16.10 3.43
CA VAL A 78 -4.37 -17.13 3.41
C VAL A 78 -4.25 -17.78 2.04
N VAL A 79 -5.38 -18.18 1.45
CA VAL A 79 -5.39 -18.78 0.10
C VAL A 79 -4.90 -17.78 -0.95
N GLY A 80 -5.29 -16.51 -0.86
CA GLY A 80 -4.81 -15.46 -1.76
C GLY A 80 -3.30 -15.22 -1.65
N ILE A 81 -2.76 -15.16 -0.43
CA ILE A 81 -1.31 -15.02 -0.19
C ILE A 81 -0.56 -16.23 -0.75
N LEU A 82 -1.01 -17.45 -0.45
CA LEU A 82 -0.40 -18.67 -0.98
C LEU A 82 -0.47 -18.71 -2.51
N PHE A 83 -1.61 -18.37 -3.11
CA PHE A 83 -1.76 -18.33 -4.56
C PHE A 83 -0.73 -17.38 -5.21
N LEU A 84 -0.52 -16.20 -4.64
CA LEU A 84 0.46 -15.23 -5.16
C LEU A 84 1.89 -15.70 -4.94
N ASP A 85 2.21 -16.25 -3.77
CA ASP A 85 3.54 -16.74 -3.45
C ASP A 85 3.94 -17.94 -4.32
N LEU A 86 3.07 -18.95 -4.42
CA LEU A 86 3.28 -20.10 -5.30
C LEU A 86 3.30 -19.69 -6.77
N GLY A 87 2.45 -18.75 -7.18
CA GLY A 87 2.46 -18.22 -8.54
C GLY A 87 3.77 -17.50 -8.87
N ARG A 88 4.30 -16.71 -7.95
CA ARG A 88 5.62 -16.07 -8.14
C ARG A 88 6.75 -17.08 -8.16
N THR A 89 6.71 -18.11 -7.32
CA THR A 89 7.78 -19.09 -7.18
C THR A 89 7.80 -20.11 -8.33
N TYR A 90 6.64 -20.62 -8.76
CA TYR A 90 6.55 -21.72 -9.73
C TYR A 90 6.14 -21.26 -11.14
N LEU A 91 5.19 -20.33 -11.26
CA LEU A 91 4.68 -19.89 -12.56
C LEU A 91 5.61 -18.87 -13.19
N ASN A 92 6.11 -17.89 -12.43
CA ASN A 92 6.99 -16.84 -12.97
C ASN A 92 8.25 -17.38 -13.68
N PRO A 93 9.05 -18.31 -13.12
CA PRO A 93 10.22 -18.82 -13.83
C PRO A 93 9.87 -19.65 -15.07
N ARG A 94 8.74 -20.36 -15.05
CA ARG A 94 8.28 -21.14 -16.21
C ARG A 94 7.78 -20.25 -17.34
N VAL A 95 6.99 -19.24 -17.01
CA VAL A 95 6.46 -18.28 -18.00
C VAL A 95 7.58 -17.43 -18.58
N LYS A 96 8.57 -17.04 -17.77
CA LYS A 96 9.76 -16.31 -18.23
C LYS A 96 10.54 -17.05 -19.33
N ARG A 97 10.42 -18.37 -19.41
CA ARG A 97 11.03 -19.18 -20.48
C ARG A 97 10.34 -18.99 -21.84
N PHE A 98 9.05 -18.64 -21.85
CA PHE A 98 8.23 -18.49 -23.05
C PHE A 98 7.87 -17.04 -23.39
N SER A 99 7.81 -16.15 -22.41
CA SER A 99 7.51 -14.73 -22.61
C SER A 99 8.35 -13.86 -21.66
N PRO A 100 8.89 -12.72 -22.14
CA PRO A 100 9.63 -11.78 -21.29
C PRO A 100 8.75 -11.01 -20.30
N VAL A 101 7.42 -11.06 -20.46
CA VAL A 101 6.47 -10.33 -19.62
C VAL A 101 6.00 -11.24 -18.47
N PRO A 102 6.12 -10.79 -17.20
CA PRO A 102 5.63 -11.56 -16.06
C PRO A 102 4.10 -11.71 -16.09
N PRO A 103 3.55 -12.85 -15.65
CA PRO A 103 2.11 -13.08 -15.67
C PRO A 103 1.38 -12.18 -14.66
N PRO A 104 0.22 -11.60 -15.00
CA PRO A 104 -0.55 -10.70 -14.11
C PRO A 104 -1.38 -11.48 -13.08
N LEU A 105 -0.71 -12.24 -12.21
CA LEU A 105 -1.34 -13.12 -11.20
C LEU A 105 -2.27 -12.37 -10.23
N GLU A 106 -1.91 -11.14 -9.88
CA GLU A 106 -2.69 -10.27 -8.99
C GLU A 106 -4.07 -9.96 -9.59
N LEU A 107 -4.12 -9.67 -10.90
CA LEU A 107 -5.37 -9.42 -11.60
C LEU A 107 -6.25 -10.67 -11.66
N ILE A 108 -5.64 -11.83 -11.94
CA ILE A 108 -6.34 -13.11 -11.98
C ILE A 108 -6.97 -13.43 -10.62
N LEU A 109 -6.22 -13.24 -9.53
CA LEU A 109 -6.71 -13.45 -8.18
C LEU A 109 -7.90 -12.54 -7.86
N VAL A 110 -7.84 -11.26 -8.24
CA VAL A 110 -8.95 -10.32 -8.03
C VAL A 110 -10.20 -10.75 -8.80
N ILE A 111 -10.05 -11.17 -10.06
CA ILE A 111 -11.18 -11.66 -10.88
C ILE A 111 -11.84 -12.88 -10.23
N ILE A 112 -11.03 -13.87 -9.83
CA ILE A 112 -11.54 -15.07 -9.14
C ILE A 112 -12.23 -14.68 -7.83
N GLY A 113 -11.63 -13.77 -7.05
CA GLY A 113 -12.20 -13.28 -5.80
C GLY A 113 -13.56 -12.61 -5.97
N VAL A 114 -13.74 -11.80 -7.03
CA VAL A 114 -15.03 -11.18 -7.35
C VAL A 114 -16.07 -12.22 -7.73
N ILE A 115 -15.71 -13.19 -8.58
CA ILE A 115 -16.62 -14.27 -8.98
C ILE A 115 -17.07 -15.08 -7.75
N LEU A 116 -16.13 -15.51 -6.91
CA LEU A 116 -16.42 -16.24 -5.68
C LEU A 116 -17.24 -15.41 -4.68
N SER A 117 -16.99 -14.10 -4.60
CA SER A 117 -17.74 -13.21 -3.72
C SER A 117 -19.22 -13.16 -4.07
N ILE A 118 -19.54 -13.14 -5.38
CA ILE A 118 -20.91 -13.12 -5.89
C ILE A 118 -21.56 -14.49 -5.76
N THR A 119 -20.88 -15.58 -6.16
CA THR A 119 -21.48 -16.92 -6.17
C THR A 119 -21.71 -17.48 -4.77
N LEU A 120 -20.83 -17.18 -3.80
CA LEU A 120 -20.95 -17.66 -2.43
C LEU A 120 -21.68 -16.67 -1.51
N GLY A 121 -22.05 -15.49 -1.99
CA GLY A 121 -22.70 -14.46 -1.20
C GLY A 121 -21.89 -14.08 0.05
N LEU A 122 -20.58 -13.85 -0.10
CA LEU A 122 -19.65 -13.73 1.04
C LEU A 122 -20.01 -12.64 2.06
N LYS A 123 -20.69 -11.58 1.61
CA LYS A 123 -21.18 -10.51 2.49
C LYS A 123 -22.33 -10.99 3.37
N GLU A 124 -23.30 -11.67 2.79
CA GLU A 124 -24.57 -12.06 3.45
C GLU A 124 -24.37 -13.31 4.30
N ASN A 125 -23.69 -14.31 3.76
CA ASN A 125 -23.51 -15.61 4.41
C ASN A 125 -22.37 -15.62 5.44
N TYR A 126 -21.32 -14.83 5.21
CA TYR A 126 -20.10 -14.88 6.01
C TYR A 126 -19.69 -13.53 6.59
N GLY A 127 -20.47 -12.46 6.39
CA GLY A 127 -20.16 -11.13 6.96
C GLY A 127 -18.85 -10.53 6.47
N VAL A 128 -18.30 -10.99 5.34
CA VAL A 128 -17.02 -10.50 4.81
C VAL A 128 -17.22 -9.09 4.27
N ALA A 129 -16.30 -8.18 4.63
CA ALA A 129 -16.33 -6.82 4.12
C ALA A 129 -16.00 -6.80 2.62
N ILE A 130 -16.99 -6.45 1.79
CA ILE A 130 -16.82 -6.32 0.34
C ILE A 130 -16.67 -4.85 -0.07
N VAL A 131 -16.03 -4.63 -1.22
CA VAL A 131 -16.07 -3.33 -1.90
C VAL A 131 -17.50 -3.10 -2.38
N ASN A 132 -18.09 -1.97 -1.98
CA ASN A 132 -19.45 -1.60 -2.39
C ASN A 132 -19.44 -0.95 -3.78
N THR A 133 -20.30 0.03 -4.01
CA THR A 133 -20.43 0.72 -5.29
C THR A 133 -19.20 1.57 -5.58
N ILE A 134 -18.62 1.36 -6.76
CA ILE A 134 -17.59 2.25 -7.33
C ILE A 134 -18.30 3.19 -8.31
N PRO A 135 -18.27 4.51 -8.10
CA PRO A 135 -18.91 5.45 -9.01
C PRO A 135 -18.31 5.33 -10.42
N ARG A 136 -19.16 5.34 -11.44
CA ARG A 136 -18.74 5.28 -12.85
C ARG A 136 -18.55 6.70 -13.38
N GLY A 137 -17.47 6.92 -14.14
CA GLY A 137 -17.15 8.21 -14.74
C GLY A 137 -16.09 9.00 -13.97
N PHE A 138 -15.71 10.16 -14.52
CA PHE A 138 -14.75 11.05 -13.88
C PHE A 138 -15.41 11.85 -12.75
N PRO A 139 -14.75 12.00 -11.59
CA PRO A 139 -15.22 12.94 -10.58
C PRO A 139 -15.15 14.37 -11.15
N ALA A 140 -16.17 15.19 -10.84
CA ALA A 140 -16.17 16.59 -11.25
C ALA A 140 -14.95 17.32 -10.64
N PRO A 141 -14.25 18.19 -11.40
CA PRO A 141 -13.18 19.01 -10.86
C PRO A 141 -13.71 19.85 -9.69
N SER A 142 -13.06 19.75 -8.53
CA SER A 142 -13.39 20.54 -7.35
C SER A 142 -12.18 21.40 -6.96
N LEU A 143 -12.45 22.62 -6.52
CA LEU A 143 -11.40 23.51 -6.02
C LEU A 143 -10.96 23.07 -4.62
N PRO A 144 -9.65 23.10 -4.31
CA PRO A 144 -9.16 22.73 -3.00
C PRO A 144 -9.62 23.75 -1.96
N ASN A 145 -10.06 23.26 -0.80
CA ASN A 145 -10.43 24.12 0.32
C ASN A 145 -9.16 24.76 0.91
N THR A 146 -8.98 26.06 0.68
CA THR A 146 -7.80 26.83 1.12
C THR A 146 -7.68 26.95 2.63
N SER A 147 -8.78 26.78 3.39
CA SER A 147 -8.76 26.82 4.85
C SER A 147 -7.98 25.65 5.49
N LEU A 148 -7.83 24.54 4.76
CA LEU A 148 -7.06 23.37 5.23
C LEU A 148 -5.55 23.53 5.00
N VAL A 149 -5.14 24.44 4.11
CA VAL A 149 -3.73 24.60 3.72
C VAL A 149 -2.83 24.83 4.92
N PRO A 150 -3.12 25.77 5.86
CA PRO A 150 -2.24 26.04 7.00
C PRO A 150 -2.00 24.82 7.90
N HIS A 151 -3.01 23.97 8.06
CA HIS A 151 -2.95 22.77 8.90
C HIS A 151 -2.10 21.66 8.26
N LEU A 152 -1.96 21.66 6.93
CA LEU A 152 -1.28 20.61 6.16
C LEU A 152 0.12 21.03 5.69
N ILE A 153 0.59 22.24 6.01
CA ILE A 153 1.91 22.73 5.54
C ILE A 153 3.03 21.81 6.01
N SER A 154 3.04 21.45 7.30
CA SER A 154 4.09 20.61 7.90
C SER A 154 4.13 19.23 7.24
N ASP A 155 2.99 18.55 7.19
CA ASP A 155 2.86 17.22 6.57
C ASP A 155 3.18 17.27 5.07
N GLY A 156 2.71 18.31 4.38
CA GLY A 156 2.95 18.53 2.96
C GLY A 156 4.41 18.75 2.62
N VAL A 157 5.16 19.46 3.47
CA VAL A 157 6.62 19.63 3.33
C VAL A 157 7.33 18.29 3.52
N ALA A 158 7.00 17.54 4.56
CA ALA A 158 7.58 16.22 4.82
C ALA A 158 7.33 15.24 3.65
N ILE A 159 6.08 15.14 3.19
CA ILE A 159 5.70 14.31 2.03
C ILE A 159 6.47 14.76 0.78
N ALA A 160 6.59 16.07 0.53
CA ALA A 160 7.31 16.58 -0.63
C ALA A 160 8.79 16.18 -0.64
N VAL A 161 9.47 16.25 0.50
CA VAL A 161 10.88 15.82 0.64
C VAL A 161 11.02 14.33 0.38
N ILE A 162 10.19 13.50 0.99
CA ILE A 162 10.24 12.03 0.86
C ILE A 162 9.96 11.61 -0.58
N CYS A 163 8.91 12.17 -1.21
CA CYS A 163 8.59 11.88 -2.61
C CYS A 163 9.71 12.29 -3.55
N TYR A 164 10.28 13.49 -3.39
CA TYR A 164 11.40 13.95 -4.22
C TYR A 164 12.59 13.00 -4.12
N MET A 165 12.93 12.60 -2.89
CA MET A 165 14.04 11.69 -2.63
C MET A 165 13.81 10.29 -3.23
N PHE A 166 12.60 9.74 -3.11
CA PHE A 166 12.26 8.44 -3.71
C PHE A 166 12.38 8.47 -5.24
N VAL A 167 11.89 9.53 -5.89
CA VAL A 167 12.01 9.72 -7.34
C VAL A 167 13.48 9.83 -7.76
N MET A 168 14.29 10.61 -7.05
CA MET A 168 15.72 10.75 -7.33
C MET A 168 16.50 9.45 -7.11
N SER A 169 16.19 8.70 -6.05
CA SER A 169 16.83 7.41 -5.74
C SER A 169 16.54 6.38 -6.84
N MET A 170 15.27 6.25 -7.26
CA MET A 170 14.90 5.41 -8.39
C MET A 170 15.57 5.87 -9.69
N GLY A 171 15.62 7.20 -9.93
CA GLY A 171 16.34 7.77 -11.07
C GLY A 171 17.82 7.35 -11.10
N LYS A 172 18.54 7.51 -9.98
CA LYS A 172 19.94 7.07 -9.83
C LYS A 172 20.10 5.56 -10.01
N LEU A 173 19.16 4.76 -9.51
CA LEU A 173 19.18 3.31 -9.67
C LEU A 173 19.07 2.89 -11.15
N PHE A 174 18.16 3.52 -11.90
CA PHE A 174 18.02 3.27 -13.34
C PHE A 174 19.20 3.81 -14.15
N ALA A 175 19.67 5.03 -13.85
CA ALA A 175 20.88 5.62 -14.41
C ALA A 175 22.09 4.67 -14.26
N LYS A 176 22.34 4.17 -13.04
CA LYS A 176 23.40 3.19 -12.76
C LYS A 176 23.19 1.87 -13.51
N LYS A 177 21.96 1.36 -13.56
CA LYS A 177 21.62 0.09 -14.23
C LYS A 177 21.78 0.16 -15.75
N HIS A 178 21.42 1.30 -16.36
CA HIS A 178 21.42 1.50 -17.81
C HIS A 178 22.59 2.35 -18.32
N LYS A 179 23.50 2.79 -17.43
CA LYS A 179 24.72 3.56 -17.71
C LYS A 179 24.47 4.90 -18.42
N TYR A 180 23.47 5.65 -17.97
CA TYR A 180 23.24 7.06 -18.35
C TYR A 180 23.24 7.96 -17.13
#